data_AF-A0A6A4ZLY1-F1
#
_entry.id   AF-A0A6A4ZLY1-F1
#
_cell.length_a   1.000
_cell.length_b   1.000
_cell.length_c   1.000
_cell.angle_alpha   90.00
_cell.angle_beta   90.00
_cell.angle_gamma   90.00
#
_symmetry.space_group_name_H-M   'P 1'
#
loop_
_entity.id
_entity.type
_entity.pdbx_description
1 polymer ?
#
loop_
_entity_poly.entity_id
_entity_poly.type
_entity_poly.pdbx_seq_one_letter_code
_entity_poly.pdbx_strand_id
1 'polypeptide(L)'
;MATTEADVLGRYERRLTEKYRFGLHVIIDHMSCLVSLFHRAQTELKSLEALAQKKLPQMLPFLNLVHDKINVVTQATPLFLGYDHLLAYIKILQQEKQSFDPRPQPWNALRLYDTDYQDQFATKVDVFTTLTQELDVHVREFHVQVERHASLLQLLSQKREVTLSLYPELTLHKMTLSNYPPQPTQLGHARHT
;
A
#
# COMPACT_ATOMS: atom_id res chain seq x y z
N MET A 1 -5.84 -29.43 -18.61
CA MET A 1 -6.00 -28.49 -17.48
C MET A 1 -6.83 -27.33 -17.98
N ALA A 2 -7.99 -27.08 -17.37
CA ALA A 2 -8.85 -25.97 -17.78
C ALA A 2 -8.14 -24.65 -17.41
N THR A 3 -7.89 -23.83 -18.42
CA THR A 3 -7.34 -22.49 -18.26
C THR A 3 -8.31 -21.66 -17.42
N THR A 4 -7.88 -21.18 -16.25
CA THR A 4 -8.80 -20.40 -15.41
C THR A 4 -8.96 -18.98 -15.95
N GLU A 5 -10.10 -18.35 -15.67
CA GLU A 5 -10.42 -16.97 -16.01
C GLU A 5 -9.31 -15.99 -15.56
N ALA A 6 -8.80 -16.17 -14.35
CA ALA A 6 -7.69 -15.39 -13.80
C ALA A 6 -6.40 -15.56 -14.63
N ASP A 7 -6.14 -16.76 -15.17
CA ASP A 7 -4.97 -17.02 -16.00
C ASP A 7 -5.07 -16.37 -17.40
N VAL A 8 -6.29 -16.21 -17.92
CA VAL A 8 -6.53 -15.56 -19.22
C VAL A 8 -6.40 -14.04 -19.07
N LEU A 9 -7.02 -13.47 -18.03
CA LEU A 9 -6.92 -12.05 -17.73
C LEU A 9 -5.50 -11.65 -17.36
N GLY A 10 -4.82 -12.42 -16.49
CA GLY A 10 -3.44 -12.16 -16.10
C GLY A 10 -2.47 -12.22 -17.30
N ARG A 11 -2.67 -13.16 -18.24
CA ARG A 11 -1.85 -13.20 -19.47
C ARG A 11 -2.11 -12.02 -20.40
N TYR A 12 -3.36 -11.57 -20.50
CA TYR A 12 -3.72 -10.44 -21.33
C TYR A 12 -3.20 -9.11 -20.75
N GLU A 13 -3.38 -8.89 -19.45
CA GLU A 13 -2.86 -7.73 -18.74
C GLU A 13 -1.33 -7.67 -18.83
N ARG A 14 -0.65 -8.82 -18.77
CA ARG A 14 0.79 -8.92 -18.99
C ARG A 14 1.18 -8.54 -20.43
N ARG A 15 0.46 -9.01 -21.44
CA ARG A 15 0.72 -8.65 -22.85
C ARG A 15 0.45 -7.19 -23.16
N LEU A 16 -0.61 -6.61 -22.59
CA LEU A 16 -0.91 -5.18 -22.73
C LEU A 16 0.19 -4.36 -22.08
N THR A 17 0.58 -4.70 -20.84
CA THR A 17 1.67 -4.03 -20.14
C THR A 17 2.98 -4.16 -20.91
N GLU A 18 3.31 -5.33 -21.46
CA GLU A 18 4.52 -5.54 -22.28
C GLU A 18 4.49 -4.69 -23.55
N LYS A 19 3.33 -4.63 -24.23
CA LYS A 19 3.14 -3.86 -25.46
C LYS A 19 3.35 -2.36 -25.24
N TYR A 20 2.91 -1.83 -24.09
CA TYR A 20 3.04 -0.42 -23.75
C TYR A 20 4.15 -0.13 -22.74
N ARG A 21 5.01 -1.12 -22.46
CA ARG A 21 6.05 -1.07 -21.42
C ARG A 21 6.95 0.15 -21.57
N PHE A 22 7.38 0.46 -22.79
CA PHE A 22 8.21 1.63 -23.07
C PHE A 22 7.48 2.96 -22.81
N GLY A 23 6.16 3.01 -23.05
CA GLY A 23 5.35 4.19 -22.76
C GLY A 23 4.98 4.33 -21.28
N LEU A 24 5.14 3.27 -20.48
CA LEU A 24 4.75 3.21 -19.06
C LEU A 24 5.91 2.92 -18.11
N HIS A 25 7.15 2.85 -18.60
CA HIS A 25 8.32 2.49 -17.78
C HIS A 25 8.42 3.38 -16.53
N VAL A 26 8.22 4.69 -16.68
CA VAL A 26 8.24 5.64 -15.56
C VAL A 26 7.19 5.30 -14.49
N ILE A 27 5.98 4.90 -14.89
CA ILE A 27 4.91 4.47 -13.97
C ILE A 27 5.33 3.18 -13.25
N ILE A 28 5.88 2.22 -13.98
CA ILE A 28 6.34 0.94 -13.44
C ILE A 28 7.50 1.14 -12.45
N ASP A 29 8.43 2.05 -12.76
CA ASP A 29 9.59 2.35 -11.92
C ASP A 29 9.14 3.00 -10.60
N HIS A 30 8.20 3.96 -10.66
CA HIS A 30 7.62 4.55 -9.45
C HIS A 30 6.88 3.52 -8.59
N MET A 31 6.07 2.65 -9.20
CA MET A 31 5.39 1.57 -8.48
C MET A 31 6.39 0.62 -7.81
N SER A 32 7.46 0.25 -8.52
CA SER A 32 8.52 -0.61 -7.99
C SER A 32 9.28 0.04 -6.84
N CYS A 33 9.52 1.34 -6.93
CA CYS A 33 10.12 2.15 -5.88
C CYS A 33 9.22 2.18 -4.63
N LEU A 34 7.92 2.47 -4.79
CA LEU A 34 6.94 2.48 -3.70
C LEU A 34 6.89 1.12 -2.97
N VAL A 35 6.83 0.01 -3.71
CA VAL A 35 6.86 -1.34 -3.14
C VAL A 35 8.15 -1.58 -2.33
N SER A 36 9.29 -1.14 -2.86
CA SER A 36 10.58 -1.25 -2.16
C SER A 36 10.61 -0.42 -0.87
N LEU A 37 10.03 0.78 -0.88
CA LEU A 37 9.89 1.63 0.29
C LEU A 37 9.01 0.98 1.35
N PHE A 38 7.88 0.38 0.98
CA PHE A 38 7.01 -0.33 1.93
C PHE A 38 7.71 -1.54 2.55
N HIS A 39 8.45 -2.31 1.75
CA HIS A 39 9.21 -3.44 2.27
C HIS A 39 10.29 -3.00 3.27
N ARG A 40 11.01 -1.91 2.96
CA ARG A 40 11.98 -1.31 3.89
C ARG A 40 11.30 -0.80 5.15
N ALA A 41 10.19 -0.08 5.04
CA ALA A 41 9.42 0.42 6.18
C ALA A 41 8.93 -0.71 7.08
N GLN A 42 8.40 -1.82 6.53
CA GLN A 42 8.01 -2.99 7.32
C GLN A 42 9.18 -3.61 8.08
N THR A 43 10.35 -3.69 7.45
CA THR A 43 11.56 -4.26 8.07
C THR A 43 12.02 -3.40 9.24
N GLU A 44 12.08 -2.09 9.05
CA GLU A 44 12.43 -1.15 10.10
C GLU A 44 11.39 -1.14 11.23
N LEU A 45 10.10 -1.25 10.89
CA LEU A 45 9.02 -1.26 11.87
C LEU A 45 9.14 -2.44 12.82
N LYS A 46 9.37 -3.64 12.28
CA LYS A 46 9.58 -4.86 13.09
C LYS A 46 10.75 -4.70 14.06
N SER A 47 11.82 -4.05 13.62
CA SER A 47 12.97 -3.78 14.48
C SER A 47 12.64 -2.79 15.59
N LEU A 48 11.83 -1.76 15.30
CA LEU A 48 11.38 -0.76 16.26
C LEU A 48 10.38 -1.34 17.26
N GLU A 49 9.44 -2.19 16.81
CA GLU A 49 8.51 -2.94 17.65
C GLU A 49 9.26 -3.83 18.65
N ALA A 50 10.29 -4.56 18.19
CA ALA A 50 11.11 -5.40 19.06
C ALA A 50 11.88 -4.59 20.13
N LEU A 51 12.30 -3.36 19.81
CA LEU A 51 12.89 -2.45 20.80
C LEU A 51 11.84 -1.94 21.79
N ALA A 52 10.69 -1.48 21.29
CA ALA A 52 9.59 -0.96 22.10
C ALA A 52 9.04 -2.03 23.07
N GLN A 53 8.91 -3.28 22.65
CA GLN A 53 8.46 -4.39 23.51
C GLN A 53 9.34 -4.58 24.76
N LYS A 54 10.64 -4.28 24.67
CA LYS A 54 11.58 -4.50 25.78
C LYS A 54 11.45 -3.46 26.89
N LYS A 55 11.31 -2.19 26.53
CA LYS A 55 11.43 -1.08 27.50
C LYS A 55 10.34 -0.01 27.39
N LEU A 56 9.61 0.06 26.28
CA LEU A 56 8.62 1.12 26.02
C LEU A 56 7.30 0.57 25.40
N PRO A 57 6.61 -0.35 26.10
CA PRO A 57 5.42 -1.04 25.55
C PRO A 57 4.26 -0.09 25.24
N GLN A 58 4.22 1.08 25.87
CA GLN A 58 3.25 2.15 25.57
C GLN A 58 3.34 2.68 24.13
N MET A 59 4.43 2.40 23.39
CA MET A 59 4.51 2.73 21.96
C MET A 59 3.85 1.73 21.03
N LEU A 60 3.63 0.49 21.49
CA LEU A 60 3.15 -0.59 20.63
C LEU A 60 1.82 -0.27 19.93
N PRO A 61 0.81 0.36 20.56
CA PRO A 61 -0.42 0.72 19.86
C PRO A 61 -0.19 1.64 18.64
N PHE A 62 0.80 2.54 18.72
CA PHE A 62 1.12 3.45 17.63
C PHE A 62 1.91 2.76 16.53
N LEU A 63 2.85 1.89 16.89
CA LEU A 63 3.60 1.08 15.93
C LEU A 63 2.68 0.10 15.17
N ASN A 64 1.71 -0.50 15.87
CA ASN A 64 0.69 -1.35 15.24
C ASN A 64 -0.18 -0.56 14.26
N LEU A 65 -0.55 0.68 14.57
CA LEU A 65 -1.26 1.55 13.64
C LEU A 65 -0.44 1.79 12.36
N VAL A 66 0.84 2.12 12.50
CA VAL A 66 1.77 2.28 11.37
C VAL A 66 1.84 0.99 10.55
N HIS A 67 1.93 -0.16 11.21
CA HIS A 67 1.94 -1.48 10.58
C HIS A 67 0.70 -1.71 9.71
N ASP A 68 -0.48 -1.45 10.28
CA ASP A 68 -1.75 -1.61 9.59
C ASP A 68 -1.85 -0.69 8.38
N LYS A 69 -1.38 0.56 8.49
CA LYS A 69 -1.41 1.50 7.37
C LYS A 69 -0.45 1.10 6.25
N ILE A 70 0.74 0.60 6.57
CA ILE A 70 1.66 0.03 5.57
C ILE A 70 1.01 -1.17 4.87
N ASN A 71 0.31 -2.03 5.60
CA ASN A 71 -0.38 -3.17 5.02
C ASN A 71 -1.53 -2.73 4.09
N VAL A 72 -2.33 -1.74 4.48
CA VAL A 72 -3.41 -1.18 3.65
C VAL A 72 -2.86 -0.69 2.31
N VAL A 73 -1.80 0.14 2.32
CA VAL A 73 -1.24 0.65 1.05
C VAL A 73 -0.57 -0.46 0.24
N THR A 74 0.03 -1.45 0.89
CA THR A 74 0.67 -2.57 0.18
C THR A 74 -0.40 -3.43 -0.52
N GLN A 75 -1.50 -3.73 0.16
CA GLN A 75 -2.62 -4.50 -0.39
C GLN A 75 -3.40 -3.72 -1.47
N ALA A 76 -3.47 -2.39 -1.34
CA ALA A 76 -4.10 -1.53 -2.33
C ALA A 76 -3.27 -1.36 -3.61
N THR A 77 -2.02 -1.84 -3.65
CA THR A 77 -1.14 -1.74 -4.82
C THR A 77 -1.81 -2.38 -6.05
N PRO A 78 -2.13 -1.60 -7.09
CA PRO A 78 -2.88 -2.10 -8.23
C PRO A 78 -2.04 -3.08 -9.06
N LEU A 79 -2.64 -4.22 -9.40
CA LEU A 79 -2.07 -5.20 -10.33
C LEU A 79 -2.23 -4.78 -11.80
N PHE A 80 -3.17 -3.88 -12.08
CA PHE A 80 -3.45 -3.36 -13.42
C PHE A 80 -3.20 -1.85 -13.49
N LEU A 81 -2.44 -1.41 -14.51
CA LEU A 81 -2.09 -0.01 -14.74
C LEU A 81 -3.20 0.75 -15.50
N GLY A 82 -4.41 0.74 -14.95
CA GLY A 82 -5.53 1.54 -15.46
C GLY A 82 -5.59 2.91 -14.80
N TYR A 83 -5.98 3.94 -15.55
CA TYR A 83 -5.99 5.32 -15.05
C TYR A 83 -6.71 5.48 -13.69
N ASP A 84 -7.97 5.04 -13.61
CA ASP A 84 -8.76 5.16 -12.37
C ASP A 84 -8.24 4.29 -11.22
N HIS A 85 -7.59 3.15 -11.55
CA HIS A 85 -7.01 2.27 -10.54
C HIS A 85 -5.78 2.94 -9.90
N LEU A 86 -4.95 3.58 -10.72
CA LEU A 86 -3.79 4.33 -10.26
C LEU A 86 -4.20 5.57 -9.46
N LEU A 87 -5.23 6.31 -9.91
CA LEU A 87 -5.75 7.46 -9.15
C LEU A 87 -6.35 7.04 -7.80
N ALA A 88 -7.13 5.95 -7.75
CA ALA A 88 -7.66 5.42 -6.51
C ALA A 88 -6.51 5.02 -5.56
N TYR A 89 -5.47 4.39 -6.08
CA TYR A 89 -4.29 4.03 -5.31
C TYR A 89 -3.53 5.25 -4.77
N ILE A 90 -3.30 6.27 -5.60
CA ILE A 90 -2.68 7.54 -5.19
C ILE A 90 -3.48 8.19 -4.07
N LYS A 91 -4.81 8.18 -4.15
CA LYS A 91 -5.67 8.73 -3.09
C LYS A 91 -5.46 8.00 -1.76
N ILE A 92 -5.41 6.66 -1.78
CA ILE A 92 -5.12 5.85 -0.58
C ILE A 92 -3.73 6.20 -0.04
N LEU A 93 -2.72 6.29 -0.90
CA LEU A 93 -1.36 6.68 -0.50
C LEU A 93 -1.34 8.06 0.17
N GLN A 94 -2.04 9.05 -0.39
CA GLN A 94 -2.11 10.40 0.16
C GLN A 94 -2.82 10.46 1.52
N GLN A 95 -3.84 9.62 1.73
CA GLN A 95 -4.59 9.55 2.98
C GLN A 95 -3.78 8.88 4.09
N GLU A 96 -3.08 7.80 3.77
CA GLU A 96 -2.45 6.93 4.79
C GLU A 96 -1.00 7.30 5.11
N LYS A 97 -0.27 7.94 4.19
CA LYS A 97 1.16 8.27 4.38
C LYS A 97 1.47 9.10 5.63
N GLN A 98 0.54 9.93 6.09
CA GLN A 98 0.77 10.75 7.30
C GLN A 98 0.85 9.89 8.57
N SER A 99 0.23 8.71 8.57
CA SER A 99 0.28 7.77 9.68
C SER A 99 1.55 6.92 9.68
N PHE A 100 2.49 7.13 8.74
CA PHE A 100 3.75 6.39 8.71
C PHE A 100 4.79 6.97 9.66
N ASP A 101 4.58 8.20 10.13
CA ASP A 101 5.41 8.80 11.17
C ASP A 101 5.10 8.13 12.52
N PRO A 102 6.03 7.36 13.10
CA PRO A 102 5.79 6.62 14.33
C PRO A 102 5.92 7.52 15.59
N ARG A 103 6.02 8.85 15.46
CA ARG A 103 6.26 9.79 16.57
C ARG A 103 4.95 10.40 17.14
N PRO A 104 4.46 9.90 18.29
CA PRO A 104 3.47 10.60 19.11
C PRO A 104 4.08 11.19 20.40
N GLN A 105 3.27 11.91 21.19
CA GLN A 105 3.62 12.56 22.47
C GLN A 105 4.43 11.74 23.52
N PRO A 106 4.37 10.39 23.63
CA PRO A 106 5.14 9.64 24.63
C PRO A 106 6.66 9.63 24.38
N TRP A 107 7.15 10.22 23.28
CA TRP A 107 8.58 10.33 22.96
C TRP A 107 9.42 11.02 24.04
N ASN A 108 8.82 11.97 24.77
CA ASN A 108 9.52 12.62 25.88
C ASN A 108 9.92 11.62 26.98
N ALA A 109 9.23 10.46 27.08
CA ALA A 109 9.57 9.40 28.02
C ALA A 109 10.86 8.65 27.64
N LEU A 110 11.33 8.72 26.38
CA LEU A 110 12.61 8.11 25.97
C LEU A 110 13.80 8.70 26.74
N ARG A 111 13.71 9.97 27.18
CA ARG A 111 14.75 10.66 27.97
C ARG A 111 15.03 10.00 29.32
N LEU A 112 14.15 9.11 29.79
CA LEU A 112 14.25 8.43 31.08
C LEU A 112 15.06 7.12 31.02
N TYR A 113 15.47 6.67 29.82
CA TYR A 113 16.20 5.40 29.63
C TYR A 113 17.70 5.62 29.46
N ASP A 114 18.50 4.55 29.44
CA ASP A 114 19.94 4.62 29.17
C ASP A 114 20.27 5.15 27.77
N THR A 115 21.43 5.79 27.63
CA THR A 115 21.88 6.47 26.41
C THR A 115 21.93 5.53 25.20
N ASP A 116 22.43 4.30 25.38
CA ASP A 116 22.54 3.32 24.30
C ASP A 116 21.16 2.94 23.73
N TYR A 117 20.15 2.78 24.59
CA TYR A 117 18.78 2.54 24.16
C TYR A 117 18.17 3.78 23.48
N GLN A 118 18.45 4.99 23.99
CA GLN A 118 18.01 6.22 23.35
C GLN A 118 18.57 6.35 21.93
N ASP A 119 19.86 6.07 21.74
CA ASP A 119 20.53 6.17 20.43
C ASP A 119 20.01 5.14 19.42
N GLN A 120 19.79 3.90 19.86
CA GLN A 120 19.19 2.86 19.03
C GLN A 120 17.78 3.25 18.58
N PHE A 121 16.97 3.79 19.50
CA PHE A 121 15.61 4.19 19.20
C PHE A 121 15.59 5.42 18.27
N ALA A 122 16.42 6.44 18.56
CA ALA A 122 16.55 7.64 17.74
C ALA A 122 16.96 7.31 16.29
N THR A 123 17.96 6.44 16.12
CA THR A 123 18.42 6.02 14.79
C THR A 123 17.29 5.41 13.96
N LYS A 124 16.44 4.56 14.57
CA LYS A 124 15.29 3.97 13.87
C LYS A 124 14.24 5.01 13.49
N VAL A 125 14.04 6.00 14.34
CA VAL A 125 13.11 7.12 14.08
C VAL A 125 13.60 8.00 12.93
N ASP A 126 14.90 8.25 12.84
CA ASP A 126 15.47 9.02 11.74
C ASP A 126 15.30 8.28 10.40
N VAL A 127 15.44 6.95 10.41
CA VAL A 127 15.14 6.13 9.24
C VAL A 127 13.66 6.27 8.84
N PHE A 128 12.72 6.17 9.78
CA PHE A 128 11.29 6.36 9.48
C PHE A 128 10.97 7.77 8.97
N THR A 129 11.60 8.78 9.54
CA THR A 129 11.43 10.17 9.10
C THR A 129 11.90 10.32 7.65
N THR A 130 13.03 9.73 7.32
CA THR A 130 13.57 9.70 5.95
C THR A 130 12.63 8.96 4.99
N LEU A 131 12.13 7.79 5.39
CA LEU A 131 11.18 7.01 4.57
C LEU A 131 9.88 7.76 4.31
N THR A 132 9.34 8.49 5.28
CA THR A 132 8.13 9.30 5.10
C THR A 132 8.38 10.47 4.14
N GLN A 133 9.56 11.10 4.21
CA GLN A 133 9.95 12.16 3.27
C GLN A 133 10.14 11.62 1.84
N GLU A 134 10.81 10.47 1.69
CA GLU A 134 10.96 9.77 0.41
C GLU A 134 9.58 9.42 -0.18
N LEU A 135 8.68 8.87 0.64
CA LEU A 135 7.31 8.54 0.26
C LEU A 135 6.54 9.77 -0.21
N ASP A 136 6.66 10.91 0.48
CA ASP A 136 6.00 12.15 0.10
C ASP A 136 6.43 12.63 -1.30
N VAL A 137 7.74 12.57 -1.59
CA VAL A 137 8.28 12.94 -2.89
C VAL A 137 7.78 11.99 -3.97
N HIS A 138 7.91 10.68 -3.74
CA HIS A 138 7.53 9.67 -4.73
C HIS A 138 6.03 9.65 -5.01
N VAL A 139 5.16 9.82 -4.01
CA VAL A 139 3.71 9.89 -4.21
C VAL A 139 3.33 11.09 -5.08
N ARG A 140 3.95 12.25 -4.83
CA ARG A 140 3.71 13.47 -5.63
C ARG A 140 4.19 13.29 -7.06
N GLU A 141 5.41 12.82 -7.26
CA GLU A 141 5.97 12.58 -8.59
C GLU A 141 5.16 11.53 -9.35
N PHE A 142 4.78 10.45 -8.68
CA PHE A 142 3.96 9.40 -9.25
C PHE A 142 2.63 9.94 -9.75
N HIS A 143 1.95 10.79 -8.97
CA HIS A 143 0.71 11.43 -9.41
C HIS A 143 0.93 12.26 -10.68
N VAL A 144 1.97 13.10 -10.73
CA VAL A 144 2.30 13.89 -11.93
C VAL A 144 2.52 12.98 -13.15
N GLN A 145 3.21 11.86 -12.99
CA GLN A 145 3.44 10.93 -14.09
C GLN A 145 2.17 10.23 -14.54
N VAL A 146 1.28 9.85 -13.62
CA VAL A 146 -0.03 9.26 -13.94
C VAL A 146 -0.87 10.23 -14.77
N GLU A 147 -0.93 11.50 -14.37
CA GLU A 147 -1.63 12.55 -15.12
C GLU A 147 -1.01 12.77 -16.51
N ARG A 148 0.33 12.81 -16.58
CA ARG A 148 1.06 12.97 -17.85
C ARG A 148 0.75 11.86 -18.85
N HIS A 149 0.54 10.63 -18.38
CA HIS A 149 0.26 9.46 -19.21
C HIS A 149 -1.23 9.08 -19.22
N ALA A 150 -2.13 9.97 -18.78
CA ALA A 150 -3.55 9.69 -18.62
C ALA A 150 -4.20 9.09 -19.87
N SER A 151 -3.91 9.63 -21.06
CA SER A 151 -4.48 9.15 -22.33
C SER A 151 -4.13 7.69 -22.63
N LEU A 152 -2.87 7.29 -22.39
CA LEU A 152 -2.40 5.92 -22.56
C LEU A 152 -3.01 4.98 -21.51
N LEU A 153 -3.08 5.43 -20.27
CA LEU A 153 -3.67 4.68 -19.16
C LEU A 153 -5.19 4.49 -19.33
N GLN A 154 -5.90 5.48 -19.87
CA GLN A 154 -7.32 5.39 -20.22
C GLN A 154 -7.54 4.44 -21.40
N LEU A 155 -6.68 4.49 -22.43
CA LEU A 155 -6.72 3.54 -23.52
C LEU A 155 -6.55 2.10 -23.01
N LEU A 156 -5.64 1.87 -22.06
CA LEU A 156 -5.48 0.58 -21.41
C LEU A 156 -6.74 0.13 -20.68
N SER A 157 -7.35 1.01 -19.87
CA SER A 157 -8.62 0.72 -19.18
C SER A 157 -9.70 0.31 -20.17
N GLN A 158 -9.88 1.08 -21.26
CA GLN A 158 -10.87 0.78 -22.30
C GLN A 158 -10.58 -0.57 -22.99
N LYS A 159 -9.32 -0.85 -23.34
CA LYS A 159 -8.94 -2.12 -23.96
C LYS A 159 -9.18 -3.31 -23.04
N ARG A 160 -9.04 -3.13 -21.73
CA ARG A 160 -9.38 -4.16 -20.73
C ARG A 160 -10.89 -4.38 -20.64
N GLU A 161 -11.69 -3.31 -20.59
CA GLU A 161 -13.15 -3.41 -20.53
C GLU A 161 -13.75 -4.06 -21.77
N VAL A 162 -13.27 -3.68 -22.96
CA VAL A 162 -13.68 -4.34 -24.21
C VAL A 162 -13.37 -5.83 -24.14
N THR A 163 -12.18 -6.23 -23.69
CA THR A 163 -11.84 -7.64 -23.55
C THR A 163 -12.72 -8.35 -22.53
N LEU A 164 -13.00 -7.75 -21.37
CA LEU A 164 -13.91 -8.33 -20.38
C LEU A 164 -15.33 -8.52 -20.94
N SER A 165 -15.82 -7.56 -21.74
CA SER A 165 -17.14 -7.67 -22.38
C SER A 165 -17.23 -8.78 -23.44
N LEU A 166 -16.10 -9.14 -24.05
CA LEU A 166 -16.01 -10.23 -25.04
C LEU A 166 -16.03 -11.63 -24.40
N TYR A 167 -15.91 -11.71 -23.08
CA TYR A 167 -16.03 -12.95 -22.31
C TYR A 167 -17.04 -12.76 -21.16
N PRO A 168 -18.35 -12.89 -21.43
CA PRO A 168 -19.41 -12.62 -20.45
C PRO A 168 -19.31 -13.47 -19.17
N GLU A 169 -18.76 -14.68 -19.28
CA GLU A 169 -18.46 -15.53 -18.12
C GLU A 169 -17.47 -14.87 -17.14
N LEU A 170 -16.59 -13.96 -17.62
CA LEU A 170 -15.65 -13.19 -16.80
C LEU A 170 -16.30 -11.97 -16.10
N THR A 171 -17.50 -11.58 -16.54
CA THR A 171 -18.19 -10.40 -16.01
C THR A 171 -18.94 -10.74 -14.72
N LEU A 172 -19.26 -12.01 -14.49
CA LEU A 172 -20.00 -12.49 -13.32
C LEU A 172 -19.23 -12.26 -12.00
N HIS A 173 -17.89 -12.33 -12.02
CA HIS A 173 -17.05 -12.16 -10.82
C HIS A 173 -16.86 -10.69 -10.39
N LYS A 174 -17.13 -9.72 -11.28
CA LYS A 174 -17.14 -8.28 -10.93
C LYS A 174 -18.26 -7.93 -9.94
N MET A 175 -19.40 -8.62 -10.01
CA MET A 175 -20.54 -8.34 -9.12
C MET A 175 -20.38 -8.94 -7.72
N THR A 176 -19.55 -9.97 -7.55
CA THR A 176 -19.28 -10.59 -6.24
C THR A 176 -18.14 -9.91 -5.48
N LEU A 177 -17.11 -9.40 -6.17
CA LEU A 177 -16.00 -8.69 -5.52
C LEU A 177 -16.29 -7.21 -5.23
N SER A 178 -17.24 -6.59 -5.93
CA SER A 178 -17.68 -5.20 -5.66
C SER A 178 -18.78 -5.08 -4.60
N ASN A 179 -19.32 -6.20 -4.09
CA ASN A 179 -20.43 -6.26 -3.11
C ASN A 179 -20.02 -6.92 -1.78
N TYR A 180 -18.80 -6.70 -1.30
CA TYR A 180 -18.52 -6.89 0.12
C TYR A 180 -18.67 -5.56 0.85
N PRO A 181 -19.82 -5.30 1.52
CA PRO A 181 -19.83 -4.35 2.63
C PRO A 181 -18.94 -4.91 3.75
N PRO A 182 -18.37 -4.04 4.63
CA PRO A 182 -17.60 -4.51 5.77
C PRO A 182 -18.50 -5.39 6.64
N GLN A 183 -18.08 -6.63 6.92
CA GLN A 183 -18.77 -7.42 7.93
C GLN A 183 -18.59 -6.72 9.28
N PRO A 184 -19.69 -6.43 10.01
CA PRO A 184 -19.56 -5.91 11.37
C PRO A 184 -18.97 -7.00 12.25
N THR A 185 -17.86 -6.66 12.90
CA THR A 185 -17.27 -7.40 14.02
C THR A 185 -18.38 -7.78 15.01
N GLN A 186 -18.65 -9.07 15.17
CA GLN A 186 -19.53 -9.52 16.24
C GLN A 186 -18.85 -9.25 17.57
N LEU A 187 -19.24 -8.14 18.20
CA LEU A 187 -19.04 -7.89 19.62
C LEU A 187 -19.67 -9.04 20.40
N GLY A 188 -18.82 -9.79 21.09
CA GLY A 188 -19.23 -10.79 22.06
C GLY A 188 -20.20 -10.18 23.06
N HIS A 189 -21.46 -10.60 23.01
CA HIS A 189 -22.39 -10.53 24.12
C HIS A 189 -22.39 -11.89 24.80
N ALA A 190 -21.41 -12.12 25.67
CA ALA A 190 -21.60 -13.06 26.76
C ALA A 190 -22.40 -12.33 27.85
N ARG A 191 -23.72 -12.57 27.89
CA ARG A 191 -24.54 -12.26 29.06
C ARG A 191 -24.99 -13.58 29.70
N HIS A 192 -24.61 -13.69 30.97
CA HIS A 192 -25.26 -14.41 32.06
C HIS A 192 -26.55 -15.16 31.73
N THR A 193 -26.52 -16.46 31.97
CA THR A 193 -27.33 -17.13 33.02
C THR A 193 -26.53 -18.31 33.55
#